data_AF-A0A7X9C174-F1
#
_entry.id   AF-A0A7X9C174-F1
#
_cell.length_a   1.000
_cell.length_b   1.000
_cell.length_c   1.000
_cell.angle_alpha   90.00
_cell.angle_beta   90.00
_cell.angle_gamma   90.00
#
_symmetry.space_group_name_H-M   'P 1'
#
loop_
_entity.id
_entity.type
_entity.pdbx_description
1 polymer ?
#
loop_
_entity_poly.entity_id
_entity_poly.type
_entity_poly.pdbx_seq_one_letter_code
_entity_poly.pdbx_strand_id
1 'polypeptide(L)'
;MQEPSFLPQSDQVYGINNRMSILVDETYVTRRVDEWLTDDPLSLAKVKHKYKFELEPHLNRILFERLRRIPNEKKKFLGLDLNIDFPGYDSPIPASIPYNRYPLKFYKWWIENQDLITLSFKERLSLIDQVNMIDKSVLLPKHQALMNR
;
A
#
# COMPACT_ATOMS: atom_id res chain seq x y z
N MET A 1 -17.23 22.00 11.40
CA MET A 1 -16.97 20.80 10.59
C MET A 1 -18.15 19.86 10.76
N GLN A 2 -18.67 19.28 9.68
CA GLN A 2 -19.77 18.30 9.78
C GLN A 2 -19.21 17.00 10.37
N GLU A 3 -19.88 16.43 11.37
CA GLU A 3 -19.47 15.18 11.99
C GLU A 3 -19.78 13.99 11.07
N PRO A 4 -18.88 12.97 11.00
CA PRO A 4 -19.10 11.80 10.17
C PRO A 4 -20.21 10.91 10.75
N SER A 5 -21.25 10.65 9.96
CA SER A 5 -22.38 9.82 10.40
C SER A 5 -22.16 8.32 10.22
N PHE A 6 -21.22 7.90 9.36
CA PHE A 6 -20.96 6.50 9.03
C PHE A 6 -19.45 6.20 9.01
N LEU A 7 -18.82 6.22 10.19
CA LEU A 7 -17.40 5.93 10.30
C LEU A 7 -17.08 4.47 9.91
N PRO A 8 -15.94 4.22 9.23
CA PRO A 8 -15.49 2.86 8.92
C PRO A 8 -15.23 2.05 10.19
N GLN A 9 -15.73 0.82 10.23
CA GLN A 9 -15.58 -0.13 11.33
C GLN A 9 -14.74 -1.33 10.87
N SER A 10 -13.70 -1.67 11.62
CA SER A 10 -12.73 -2.71 11.25
C SER A 10 -13.30 -4.13 11.26
N ASP A 11 -14.35 -4.36 12.05
CA ASP A 11 -15.03 -5.65 12.25
C ASP A 11 -16.20 -5.88 11.29
N GLN A 12 -16.46 -4.94 10.37
CA GLN A 12 -17.56 -5.01 9.44
C GLN A 12 -17.10 -5.38 8.02
N VAL A 13 -17.88 -6.25 7.37
CA VAL A 13 -17.81 -6.49 5.93
C VAL A 13 -18.79 -5.54 5.23
N TYR A 14 -18.25 -4.70 4.34
CA TYR A 14 -19.00 -3.70 3.59
C TYR A 14 -19.36 -4.22 2.20
N GLY A 15 -20.66 -4.27 1.91
CA GLY A 15 -21.26 -4.47 0.59
C GLY A 15 -21.68 -3.16 -0.07
N ILE A 16 -22.24 -3.27 -1.29
CA ILE A 16 -22.53 -2.11 -2.17
C ILE A 16 -23.38 -1.02 -1.53
N ASN A 17 -24.36 -1.41 -0.71
CA ASN A 17 -25.35 -0.49 -0.15
C ASN A 17 -24.92 0.13 1.19
N ASN A 18 -23.81 -0.33 1.78
CA ASN A 18 -23.33 0.25 3.02
C ASN A 18 -22.83 1.68 2.76
N ARG A 19 -23.12 2.58 3.70
CA ARG A 19 -22.65 3.96 3.65
C ARG A 19 -21.34 4.10 4.40
N MET A 20 -20.48 4.96 3.90
CA MET A 20 -19.20 5.28 4.53
C MET A 20 -18.91 6.77 4.41
N SER A 21 -18.55 7.38 5.53
CA SER A 21 -18.06 8.75 5.61
C SER A 21 -16.53 8.75 5.52
N ILE A 22 -15.98 9.42 4.50
CA ILE A 22 -14.54 9.59 4.29
C ILE A 22 -14.21 11.08 4.30
N LEU A 23 -13.11 11.45 4.95
CA LEU A 23 -12.57 12.80 4.92
C LEU A 23 -11.88 13.04 3.56
N VAL A 24 -12.44 13.93 2.75
CA VAL A 24 -11.93 14.37 1.45
C VAL A 24 -11.81 15.89 1.48
N ASP A 25 -10.62 16.42 1.17
CA ASP A 25 -10.35 17.86 1.14
C ASP A 25 -10.92 18.62 2.35
N GLU A 26 -10.60 18.12 3.56
CA GLU A 26 -11.00 18.68 4.86
C GLU A 26 -12.50 18.54 5.22
N THR A 27 -13.30 17.90 4.38
CA THR A 27 -14.74 17.69 4.63
C THR A 27 -15.11 16.21 4.65
N TYR A 28 -16.03 15.83 5.54
CA TYR A 28 -16.56 14.47 5.53
C TYR A 28 -17.62 14.35 4.44
N VAL A 29 -17.36 13.48 3.47
CA VAL A 29 -18.31 13.12 2.42
C VAL A 29 -18.85 11.74 2.75
N THR A 30 -20.16 11.55 2.69
CA THR A 30 -20.80 10.25 2.89
C THR A 30 -21.36 9.76 1.57
N ARG A 31 -20.96 8.56 1.16
CA ARG A 31 -21.46 7.87 -0.03
C ARG A 31 -21.69 6.40 0.26
N ARG A 32 -22.42 5.72 -0.62
CA ARG A 32 -22.44 4.26 -0.65
C ARG A 32 -21.09 3.71 -1.13
N VAL A 33 -20.81 2.46 -0.84
CA VAL A 33 -19.55 1.81 -1.25
C VAL A 33 -19.42 1.74 -2.77
N ASP A 34 -20.50 1.49 -3.51
CA ASP A 34 -20.48 1.47 -4.98
C ASP A 34 -20.18 2.84 -5.61
N GLU A 35 -20.70 3.91 -5.01
CA GLU A 35 -20.39 5.30 -5.36
C GLU A 35 -18.91 5.62 -5.08
N TRP A 36 -18.37 5.18 -3.93
CA TRP A 36 -16.94 5.31 -3.64
C TRP A 36 -16.06 4.55 -4.65
N LEU A 37 -16.43 3.31 -5.00
CA LEU A 37 -15.69 2.51 -5.99
C LEU A 37 -15.68 3.13 -7.39
N THR A 38 -16.70 3.93 -7.72
CA THR A 38 -16.87 4.54 -9.03
C THR A 38 -16.20 5.91 -9.11
N ASP A 39 -16.49 6.77 -8.14
CA ASP A 39 -16.16 8.19 -8.21
C ASP A 39 -14.81 8.53 -7.57
N ASP A 40 -14.44 7.86 -6.47
CA ASP A 40 -13.18 8.08 -5.77
C ASP A 40 -12.65 6.79 -5.09
N PRO A 41 -12.18 5.82 -5.89
CA PRO A 41 -11.65 4.56 -5.38
C PRO A 41 -10.36 4.74 -4.58
N LEU A 42 -9.63 5.85 -4.81
CA LEU A 42 -8.37 6.12 -4.11
C LEU A 42 -8.60 6.46 -2.64
N SER A 43 -9.58 7.34 -2.37
CA SER A 43 -9.97 7.68 -1.00
C SER A 43 -10.50 6.46 -0.25
N LEU A 44 -11.33 5.62 -0.90
CA LEU A 44 -11.78 4.36 -0.32
C LEU A 44 -10.62 3.44 0.04
N ALA A 45 -9.64 3.26 -0.86
CA ALA A 45 -8.48 2.43 -0.61
C ALA A 45 -7.62 2.93 0.57
N LYS A 46 -7.43 4.26 0.70
CA LYS A 46 -6.72 4.86 1.85
C LYS A 46 -7.41 4.53 3.17
N VAL A 47 -8.74 4.68 3.20
CA VAL A 47 -9.52 4.42 4.41
C VAL A 47 -9.56 2.92 4.72
N LYS A 48 -9.73 2.03 3.72
CA LYS A 48 -9.60 0.57 3.92
C LYS A 48 -8.24 0.22 4.49
N HIS A 49 -7.16 0.78 3.94
CA HIS A 49 -5.81 0.51 4.44
C HIS A 49 -5.62 1.01 5.88
N LYS A 50 -6.19 2.17 6.24
CA LYS A 50 -6.09 2.76 7.58
C LYS A 50 -6.90 2.02 8.63
N TYR A 51 -8.17 1.72 8.33
CA TYR A 51 -9.13 1.13 9.28
C TYR A 51 -9.17 -0.39 9.21
N LYS A 52 -8.52 -1.01 8.22
CA LYS A 52 -8.42 -2.48 8.05
C LYS A 52 -9.78 -3.19 8.01
N PHE A 53 -10.82 -2.52 7.53
CA PHE A 53 -12.13 -3.15 7.29
C PHE A 53 -12.10 -4.01 6.02
N GLU A 54 -13.13 -4.85 5.87
CA GLU A 54 -13.26 -5.70 4.69
C GLU A 54 -14.40 -5.27 3.76
N LEU A 55 -14.18 -5.48 2.47
CA LEU A 55 -15.21 -5.39 1.45
C LEU A 55 -15.67 -6.80 1.09
N GLU A 56 -16.89 -6.93 0.56
CA GLU A 56 -17.29 -8.18 -0.09
C GLU A 56 -16.27 -8.57 -1.19
N PRO A 57 -15.96 -9.88 -1.39
CA PRO A 57 -14.85 -10.30 -2.25
C PRO A 57 -14.90 -9.73 -3.68
N HIS A 58 -16.09 -9.62 -4.26
CA HIS A 58 -16.26 -9.08 -5.61
C HIS A 58 -15.96 -7.57 -5.67
N LEU A 59 -16.20 -6.82 -4.59
CA LEU A 59 -15.90 -5.40 -4.48
C LEU A 59 -14.41 -5.15 -4.31
N ASN A 60 -13.68 -6.03 -3.59
CA ASN A 60 -12.22 -5.99 -3.56
C ASN A 60 -11.62 -6.11 -4.96
N ARG A 61 -12.16 -6.99 -5.80
CA ARG A 61 -11.74 -7.11 -7.21
C ARG A 61 -12.00 -5.82 -8.00
N ILE A 62 -13.16 -5.20 -7.81
CA ILE A 62 -13.49 -3.93 -8.47
C ILE A 62 -12.51 -2.84 -8.02
N LEU A 63 -12.28 -2.70 -6.71
CA LEU A 63 -11.33 -1.72 -6.17
C LEU A 63 -9.94 -1.92 -6.76
N PHE A 64 -9.45 -3.16 -6.80
CA PHE A 64 -8.17 -3.49 -7.41
C PHE A 64 -8.07 -3.03 -8.87
N GLU A 65 -9.06 -3.35 -9.71
CA GLU A 65 -9.07 -2.95 -11.12
C GLU A 65 -9.10 -1.44 -11.32
N ARG A 66 -9.80 -0.71 -10.43
CA ARG A 66 -9.82 0.76 -10.44
C ARG A 66 -8.46 1.33 -10.05
N LEU A 67 -7.85 0.81 -8.98
CA LEU A 67 -6.53 1.23 -8.50
C LEU A 67 -5.41 0.92 -9.51
N ARG A 68 -5.54 -0.14 -10.32
CA ARG A 68 -4.56 -0.48 -11.36
C ARG A 68 -4.34 0.66 -12.36
N ARG A 69 -5.37 1.48 -12.62
CA ARG A 69 -5.31 2.61 -13.56
C ARG A 69 -4.75 3.89 -12.92
N ILE A 70 -4.57 3.91 -11.60
CA ILE A 70 -4.03 5.06 -10.87
C ILE A 70 -2.50 4.92 -10.78
N PRO A 71 -1.72 5.99 -11.00
CA PRO A 71 -0.27 5.97 -10.84
C PRO A 71 0.18 5.51 -9.44
N ASN A 72 1.32 4.80 -9.36
CA ASN A 72 1.82 4.23 -8.11
C ASN A 72 2.20 5.29 -7.07
N GLU A 73 2.59 6.49 -7.50
CA GLU A 73 2.95 7.61 -6.63
C GLU A 73 1.78 8.06 -5.75
N LYS A 74 0.54 7.89 -6.22
CA LYS A 74 -0.68 8.19 -5.46
C LYS A 74 -1.07 7.05 -4.49
N LYS A 75 -0.51 5.86 -4.70
CA LYS A 75 -0.83 4.62 -3.97
C LYS A 75 0.29 4.18 -3.02
N LYS A 76 1.33 5.01 -2.81
CA LYS A 76 2.46 4.72 -1.89
C LYS A 76 2.03 4.31 -0.47
N PHE A 77 0.85 4.74 -0.04
CA PHE A 77 0.27 4.35 1.26
C PHE A 77 0.02 2.84 1.39
N LEU A 78 -0.05 2.09 0.28
CA LEU A 78 -0.18 0.64 0.30
C LEU A 78 1.12 -0.07 0.71
N GLY A 79 2.27 0.62 0.67
CA GLY A 79 3.56 0.06 1.05
C GLY A 79 3.88 -1.24 0.31
N LEU A 80 4.15 -2.31 1.05
CA LEU A 80 4.46 -3.63 0.47
C LEU A 80 3.27 -4.32 -0.21
N ASP A 81 2.03 -3.86 0.02
CA ASP A 81 0.84 -4.35 -0.69
C ASP A 81 0.70 -3.74 -2.11
N LEU A 82 1.53 -2.75 -2.44
CA LEU A 82 1.49 -2.13 -3.77
C LEU A 82 2.03 -3.10 -4.83
N ASN A 83 1.29 -3.26 -5.92
CA ASN A 83 1.79 -3.98 -7.08
C ASN A 83 2.83 -3.14 -7.85
N ILE A 84 3.98 -3.74 -8.10
CA ILE A 84 5.14 -3.12 -8.76
C ILE A 84 5.57 -3.94 -9.97
N ASP A 85 6.13 -3.24 -10.96
CA ASP A 85 6.85 -3.86 -12.06
C ASP A 85 8.23 -4.26 -11.56
N PHE A 86 8.41 -5.55 -11.26
CA PHE A 86 9.65 -6.09 -10.73
C PHE A 86 10.37 -6.93 -11.80
N PRO A 87 11.69 -6.75 -12.01
CA PRO A 87 12.42 -7.49 -13.04
C PRO A 87 12.29 -9.02 -12.93
N GLY A 88 11.97 -9.67 -14.05
CA GLY A 88 11.78 -11.12 -14.13
C GLY A 88 10.34 -11.59 -13.91
N TYR A 89 9.37 -10.68 -13.85
CA TYR A 89 7.95 -10.99 -13.82
C TYR A 89 7.22 -10.37 -15.03
N ASP A 90 6.30 -11.13 -15.61
CA ASP A 90 5.54 -10.72 -16.80
C ASP A 90 4.39 -9.76 -16.48
N SER A 91 4.05 -9.60 -15.20
CA SER A 91 2.94 -8.76 -14.74
C SER A 91 3.25 -8.13 -13.38
N PRO A 92 2.66 -6.96 -13.05
CA PRO A 92 2.84 -6.33 -11.74
C PRO A 92 2.49 -7.28 -10.59
N ILE A 93 3.39 -7.41 -9.63
CA ILE A 93 3.22 -8.26 -8.44
C ILE A 93 3.27 -7.43 -7.16
N PRO A 94 2.62 -7.87 -6.06
CA PRO A 94 2.78 -7.23 -4.76
C PRO A 94 4.25 -7.12 -4.37
N ALA A 95 4.71 -5.93 -3.94
CA ALA A 95 6.09 -5.67 -3.54
C ALA A 95 6.55 -6.57 -2.38
N SER A 96 5.62 -7.04 -1.55
CA SER A 96 5.86 -8.05 -0.51
C SER A 96 6.46 -9.35 -1.04
N ILE A 97 6.17 -9.75 -2.29
CA ILE A 97 6.70 -10.98 -2.88
C ILE A 97 8.22 -10.89 -3.08
N PRO A 98 8.77 -9.95 -3.88
CA PRO A 98 10.20 -9.84 -4.05
C PRO A 98 10.92 -9.38 -2.78
N TYR A 99 10.28 -8.56 -1.93
CA TYR A 99 10.80 -8.19 -0.61
C TYR A 99 11.16 -9.42 0.23
N ASN A 100 10.26 -10.42 0.29
CA ASN A 100 10.48 -11.62 1.10
C ASN A 100 11.32 -12.69 0.38
N ARG A 101 11.15 -12.87 -0.93
CA ARG A 101 11.79 -13.97 -1.68
C ARG A 101 13.19 -13.62 -2.17
N TYR A 102 13.43 -12.36 -2.52
CA TYR A 102 14.65 -11.90 -3.17
C TYR A 102 15.17 -10.59 -2.55
N PRO A 103 15.44 -10.54 -1.23
CA PRO A 103 15.76 -9.31 -0.51
C PRO A 103 16.92 -8.53 -1.13
N LEU A 104 17.95 -9.22 -1.64
CA LEU A 104 19.09 -8.59 -2.32
C LEU A 104 18.69 -7.88 -3.62
N LYS A 105 17.89 -8.54 -4.47
CA LYS A 105 17.41 -7.96 -5.74
C LYS A 105 16.40 -6.85 -5.46
N PHE A 106 15.51 -7.07 -4.50
CA PHE A 106 14.53 -6.08 -4.08
C PHE A 106 15.17 -4.82 -3.53
N TYR A 107 16.22 -4.95 -2.70
CA TYR A 107 16.97 -3.80 -2.21
C TYR A 107 17.56 -2.96 -3.35
N LYS A 108 18.25 -3.59 -4.30
CA LYS A 108 18.84 -2.89 -5.46
C LYS A 108 17.78 -2.13 -6.24
N TRP A 109 16.68 -2.81 -6.57
CA TRP A 109 15.53 -2.18 -7.21
C TRP A 109 14.95 -1.03 -6.38
N TRP A 110 14.77 -1.21 -5.07
CA TRP A 110 14.18 -0.21 -4.19
C TRP A 110 15.03 1.06 -4.09
N ILE A 111 16.36 0.95 -4.09
CA ILE A 111 17.25 2.14 -4.09
C ILE A 111 17.00 3.03 -5.32
N GLU A 112 16.70 2.43 -6.47
CA GLU A 112 16.41 3.15 -7.73
C GLU A 112 14.95 3.62 -7.82
N ASN A 113 14.06 3.05 -6.99
CA ASN A 113 12.61 3.22 -7.07
C ASN A 113 12.00 3.67 -5.74
N GLN A 114 12.73 4.45 -4.93
CA GLN A 114 12.28 4.90 -3.60
C GLN A 114 10.99 5.74 -3.67
N ASP A 115 10.76 6.40 -4.80
CA ASP A 115 9.54 7.16 -5.04
C ASP A 115 8.34 6.29 -5.43
N LEU A 116 8.48 5.01 -5.72
CA LEU A 116 7.35 4.17 -6.13
C LEU A 116 6.67 3.47 -4.96
N ILE A 117 7.41 3.18 -3.88
CA ILE A 117 6.90 2.49 -2.70
C ILE A 117 7.40 3.11 -1.40
N THR A 118 6.57 3.07 -0.37
CA THR A 118 6.99 3.46 0.99
C THR A 118 7.23 2.20 1.82
N LEU A 119 8.39 2.10 2.44
CA LEU A 119 8.67 1.11 3.47
C LEU A 119 8.61 1.79 4.85
N SER A 120 7.91 1.17 5.79
CA SER A 120 7.98 1.54 7.20
C SER A 120 9.43 1.46 7.71
N PHE A 121 9.71 2.08 8.85
CA PHE A 121 11.05 2.00 9.44
C PHE A 121 11.44 0.53 9.75
N LYS A 122 10.50 -0.25 10.28
CA LYS A 122 10.71 -1.67 10.60
C LYS A 122 11.01 -2.50 9.34
N GLU A 123 10.27 -2.30 8.26
CA GLU A 123 10.51 -3.00 6.99
C GLU A 123 11.86 -2.61 6.38
N ARG A 124 12.23 -1.31 6.44
CA ARG A 124 13.56 -0.88 5.98
C ARG A 124 14.68 -1.54 6.76
N LEU A 125 14.58 -1.55 8.09
CA LEU A 125 15.60 -2.16 8.95
C LEU A 125 15.71 -3.67 8.68
N SER A 126 14.57 -4.36 8.58
CA SER A 126 14.55 -5.80 8.28
C SER A 126 15.13 -6.12 6.91
N LEU A 127 14.83 -5.34 5.87
CA LEU A 127 15.42 -5.50 4.55
C LEU A 127 16.95 -5.29 4.58
N ILE A 128 17.40 -4.24 5.25
CA ILE A 128 18.84 -3.93 5.37
C ILE A 128 19.57 -5.05 6.11
N ASP A 129 18.99 -5.57 7.20
CA ASP A 129 19.56 -6.68 7.97
C ASP A 129 19.68 -7.96 7.13
N GLN A 130 18.61 -8.34 6.41
CA GLN A 130 18.65 -9.49 5.49
C GLN A 130 19.72 -9.32 4.40
N VAL A 131 19.82 -8.13 3.81
CA VAL A 131 20.85 -7.84 2.80
C VAL A 131 22.24 -7.87 3.43
N ASN A 132 22.43 -7.34 4.64
CA ASN A 132 23.70 -7.39 5.35
C ASN A 132 24.18 -8.83 5.58
N MET A 133 23.26 -9.73 5.93
CA MET A 133 23.56 -11.15 6.13
C MET A 133 23.94 -11.88 4.82
N ILE A 134 23.34 -11.46 3.69
CA ILE A 134 23.58 -12.09 2.37
C ILE A 134 24.83 -11.51 1.71
N ASP A 135 24.89 -10.19 1.58
CA ASP A 135 25.97 -9.44 0.96
C ASP A 135 26.00 -8.00 1.48
N LYS A 136 26.83 -7.74 2.48
CA LYS A 136 27.02 -6.40 3.06
C LYS A 136 27.57 -5.37 2.06
N SER A 137 28.28 -5.81 1.03
CA SER A 137 28.99 -4.90 0.12
C SER A 137 28.04 -4.04 -0.73
N VAL A 138 26.83 -4.52 -0.97
CA VAL A 138 25.81 -3.78 -1.74
C VAL A 138 25.11 -2.69 -0.95
N LEU A 139 25.24 -2.68 0.38
CA LEU A 139 24.56 -1.71 1.22
C LEU A 139 25.20 -0.33 1.05
N LEU A 140 24.36 0.69 0.85
CA LEU A 140 24.81 2.08 0.89
C LEU A 140 25.45 2.42 2.24
N PRO A 141 26.47 3.30 2.31
CA PRO A 141 27.13 3.65 3.58
C PRO A 141 26.16 4.12 4.67
N LYS A 142 25.15 4.91 4.30
CA LYS A 142 24.07 5.35 5.21
C LYS A 142 23.26 4.19 5.81
N HIS A 143 23.09 3.10 5.07
CA HIS A 143 22.35 1.91 5.52
C HIS A 143 23.25 0.99 6.35
N GLN A 144 24.55 0.89 6.03
CA GLN A 144 25.52 0.19 6.86
C GLN A 144 25.64 0.84 8.25
N ALA A 145 25.61 2.17 8.32
CA ALA A 145 25.66 2.91 9.59
C ALA A 145 24.46 2.60 10.51
N LEU A 146 23.31 2.16 9.98
CA LEU A 146 22.15 1.77 10.79
C LEU A 146 22.37 0.44 11.53
N MET A 147 23.33 -0.39 11.08
CA MET A 147 23.64 -1.69 11.67
C MET A 147 24.71 -1.63 12.77
N ASN A 148 25.45 -0.52 12.87
CA ASN A 148 26.54 -0.33 13.84
C ASN A 148 26.08 0.42 15.10
N ARG A 149 24.78 0.42 15.40
CA ARG A 149 24.21 1.04 16.61
C ARG A 149 23.85 -0.02 17.64
#